data_AF-A0A945VX91-F1
#
_entry.id   AF-A0A945VX91-F1
#
_cell.length_a   1.000
_cell.length_b   1.000
_cell.length_c   1.000
_cell.angle_alpha   90.00
_cell.angle_beta   90.00
_cell.angle_gamma   90.00
#
_symmetry.space_group_name_H-M   'P 1'
#
loop_
_entity.id
_entity.type
_entity.pdbx_description
1 polymer ?
#
loop_
_entity_poly.entity_id
_entity_poly.type
_entity_poly.pdbx_seq_one_letter_code
_entity_poly.pdbx_strand_id
1 'polypeptide(L)' 'MLSDGTRVDCLTEEYAIEFDFADKWAEAIGQSLHYALMTGKKPGIVIIIEKESDKKHLKKVKGIALKKDIKIWQVKKDS' A
#
# COMPACT_ATOMS: atom_id res chain seq x y z
N MET A 1 9.37 9.26 11.22
CA MET A 1 10.26 9.61 10.10
C MET A 1 11.36 8.56 10.13
N LEU A 2 11.55 7.84 9.02
CA LEU A 2 12.58 6.81 8.90
C LEU A 2 13.95 7.47 8.73
N SER A 3 15.01 6.68 8.85
CA SER A 3 16.40 7.14 8.76
C SER A 3 16.75 7.80 7.42
N ASP A 4 15.96 7.53 6.38
CA ASP A 4 16.04 8.12 5.03
C ASP A 4 15.21 9.42 4.88
N GLY A 5 14.45 9.81 5.89
CA GLY A 5 13.61 11.02 5.86
C GLY A 5 12.20 10.78 5.33
N THR A 6 11.94 9.62 4.73
CA THR A 6 10.57 9.19 4.39
C THR A 6 9.71 8.99 5.65
N ARG A 7 8.40 9.21 5.51
CA ARG A 7 7.42 8.98 6.57
C ARG A 7 6.52 7.84 6.14
N VAL A 8 6.36 6.86 7.04
CA VAL A 8 5.34 5.82 6.89
C VAL A 8 4.00 6.47 7.25
N ASP A 9 2.98 6.29 6.41
CA ASP A 9 1.66 6.84 6.67
C ASP A 9 1.02 6.28 7.95
N CYS A 10 1.12 4.96 8.12
CA CYS A 10 0.63 4.29 9.32
C CYS A 10 1.54 3.13 9.72
N LEU A 11 1.90 3.10 11.00
CA LEU A 11 2.71 2.04 11.60
C LEU A 11 1.91 1.35 12.69
N THR A 12 1.75 0.04 12.58
CA THR A 12 1.13 -0.80 13.60
C THR A 12 2.19 -1.68 14.26
N GLU A 13 1.80 -2.53 15.21
CA GLU A 13 2.72 -3.51 15.80
C GLU A 13 3.30 -4.45 14.73
N GLU A 14 2.48 -4.84 13.75
CA GLU A 14 2.86 -5.83 12.74
C GLU A 14 3.17 -5.28 11.34
N TYR A 15 2.60 -4.13 10.97
CA TYR A 15 2.61 -3.63 9.59
C TYR A 15 3.16 -2.20 9.47
N ALA A 16 3.88 -1.95 8.38
CA ALA A 16 4.17 -0.63 7.84
C ALA A 16 3.26 -0.40 6.62
N ILE A 17 2.32 0.53 6.75
CA ILE A 17 1.19 0.69 5.85
C ILE A 17 1.35 2.00 5.08
N GLU A 18 1.22 1.90 3.75
CA GLU A 18 1.13 3.05 2.84
C GLU A 18 -0.30 3.26 2.35
N PHE A 19 -0.74 4.51 2.26
CA PHE A 19 -2.02 4.89 1.70
C PHE A 19 -1.81 5.52 0.33
N ASP A 20 -2.42 4.94 -0.70
CA ASP A 20 -2.31 5.52 -2.04
C ASP A 20 -3.55 5.28 -2.90
N PHE A 21 -3.72 6.13 -3.90
CA PHE A 21 -4.76 5.98 -4.89
C PHE A 21 -4.48 4.80 -5.82
N ALA A 22 -5.55 4.18 -6.30
CA ALA A 22 -5.44 2.98 -7.12
C ALA A 22 -4.64 3.17 -8.42
N ASP A 23 -4.60 4.37 -9.01
CA ASP A 23 -3.79 4.64 -10.21
C ASP A 23 -2.28 4.62 -9.92
N LYS A 24 -1.87 4.95 -8.70
CA LYS A 24 -0.49 4.95 -8.19
C LYS A 24 -0.02 3.63 -7.59
N TRP A 25 -0.76 2.55 -7.84
CA TRP A 25 -0.50 1.20 -7.29
C TRP A 25 0.97 0.73 -7.35
N ALA A 26 1.75 1.14 -8.35
CA ALA A 26 3.15 0.74 -8.48
C ALA A 26 4.06 1.43 -7.45
N GLU A 27 3.82 2.71 -7.18
CA GLU A 27 4.54 3.50 -6.17
C GLU A 27 4.25 2.94 -4.77
N ALA A 28 2.97 2.68 -4.47
CA ALA A 28 2.52 2.08 -3.22
C ALA A 28 3.18 0.72 -2.90
N ILE A 29 3.44 -0.12 -3.92
CA ILE A 29 4.19 -1.38 -3.73
C ILE A 29 5.64 -1.10 -3.34
N GLY A 30 6.30 -0.17 -4.03
CA GLY A 30 7.68 0.20 -3.72
C GLY A 30 7.82 0.75 -2.31
N GLN A 31 6.94 1.68 -1.93
CA GLN A 31 6.95 2.32 -0.62
C GLN A 31 6.64 1.34 0.51
N SER A 32 5.57 0.53 0.39
CA SER A 32 5.23 -0.44 1.44
C SER A 32 6.35 -1.46 1.69
N LEU A 33 7.01 -1.95 0.63
CA LEU A 33 8.17 -2.85 0.76
C LEU A 33 9.38 -2.15 1.39
N HIS A 34 9.65 -0.91 0.98
CA HIS A 34 10.73 -0.12 1.56
C HIS A 34 10.48 0.14 3.05
N TYR A 35 9.27 0.51 3.44
CA TYR A 35 8.92 0.78 4.84
C TYR A 35 8.93 -0.48 5.70
N ALA A 36 8.48 -1.61 5.15
CA ALA A 36 8.63 -2.92 5.79
C ALA A 36 10.10 -3.22 6.10
N LEU A 37 10.98 -3.03 5.11
CA LEU A 37 12.43 -3.24 5.27
C LEU A 37 13.04 -2.32 6.33
N MET A 38 12.70 -1.03 6.30
CA MET A 38 13.26 -0.03 7.21
C MET A 38 12.76 -0.17 8.65
N THR A 39 11.56 -0.73 8.85
CA THR A 39 10.93 -0.85 10.18
C THR A 39 10.99 -2.27 10.76
N GLY A 40 11.40 -3.26 9.96
CA GLY A 40 11.34 -4.68 10.34
C GLY A 40 9.91 -5.24 10.44
N LYS A 41 8.93 -4.56 9.83
CA LYS A 41 7.50 -4.94 9.86
C LYS A 41 7.06 -5.55 8.53
N LYS A 42 5.82 -6.04 8.48
CA LYS A 42 5.22 -6.54 7.24
C LYS A 42 4.73 -5.39 6.35
N PRO A 43 4.84 -5.50 5.02
CA PRO A 43 4.35 -4.48 4.11
C PRO A 43 2.81 -4.48 4.06
N GLY A 44 2.22 -3.29 4.15
CA GLY A 44 0.79 -3.07 4.02
C GLY A 44 0.49 -1.93 3.04
N ILE A 45 -0.61 -2.06 2.29
CA ILE A 45 -1.10 -0.99 1.42
C ILE A 45 -2.61 -0.83 1.61
N VAL A 46 -3.05 0.40 1.82
CA VAL A 46 -4.44 0.80 1.72
C VAL A 46 -4.64 1.49 0.38
N ILE A 47 -5.38 0.84 -0.53
CA ILE A 47 -5.71 1.38 -1.84
C ILE A 47 -7.02 2.16 -1.76
N ILE A 48 -6.98 3.44 -2.13
CA ILE A 48 -8.15 4.31 -2.24
C ILE A 48 -8.71 4.20 -3.67
N ILE A 49 -9.97 3.79 -3.77
CA ILE A 49 -10.71 3.65 -5.03
C ILE A 49 -11.69 4.82 -5.14
N GLU A 50 -11.43 5.72 -6.09
CA GLU A 50 -12.27 6.89 -6.32
C GLU A 50 -13.33 6.65 -7.40
N LYS A 51 -13.00 5.84 -8.42
CA LYS A 51 -13.87 5.61 -9.57
C LYS A 51 -13.97 4.12 -9.88
N GLU A 52 -15.05 3.70 -10.53
CA GLU A 52 -15.19 2.32 -10.98
C GLU A 52 -14.08 1.88 -11.96
N SER A 53 -13.55 2.82 -12.76
CA SER A 53 -12.43 2.59 -13.66
C SER A 53 -11.17 2.11 -12.94
N ASP A 54 -11.03 2.41 -11.65
CA ASP A 54 -9.81 2.13 -10.89
C ASP A 54 -9.75 0.68 -10.42
N LYS A 55 -10.89 -0.03 -10.50
CA LYS A 55 -10.96 -1.48 -10.25
C LYS A 55 -9.97 -2.28 -11.11
N LYS A 56 -9.60 -1.76 -12.30
CA LYS A 56 -8.58 -2.38 -13.15
C LYS A 56 -7.18 -2.36 -12.50
N HIS A 57 -6.83 -1.28 -11.81
CA HIS A 57 -5.57 -1.15 -11.10
C HIS A 57 -5.57 -1.99 -9.83
N LEU A 58 -6.72 -2.07 -9.15
CA LEU A 58 -6.89 -2.94 -7.98
C LEU A 58 -6.61 -4.42 -8.30
N LYS A 59 -7.00 -4.91 -9.49
CA LYS A 59 -6.68 -6.28 -9.91
C LYS A 59 -5.16 -6.49 -10.06
N LYS A 60 -4.45 -5.50 -10.59
CA LYS A 60 -2.99 -5.55 -10.77
C LYS A 60 -2.26 -5.58 -9.42
N VAL A 61 -2.60 -4.64 -8.52
CA VAL A 61 -1.97 -4.55 -7.21
C VAL A 61 -2.22 -5.81 -6.38
N LYS A 62 -3.45 -6.36 -6.39
CA LYS A 62 -3.77 -7.61 -5.68
C LYS A 62 -2.94 -8.79 -6.18
N GLY A 63 -2.72 -8.89 -7.48
CA GLY A 63 -1.91 -9.96 -8.07
C GLY A 63 -0.44 -9.90 -7.64
N ILE A 64 0.13 -8.70 -7.53
CA ILE A 64 1.53 -8.52 -7.10
C ILE A 64 1.64 -8.67 -5.59
N ALA A 65 0.70 -8.08 -4.85
CA ALA A 65 0.65 -8.14 -3.40
C ALA A 65 0.60 -9.59 -2.89
N LEU A 66 -0.19 -10.45 -3.54
CA LEU A 66 -0.25 -11.87 -3.21
C LEU A 66 1.10 -12.57 -3.38
N LYS A 67 1.87 -12.22 -4.42
CA LYS A 67 3.20 -12.82 -4.67
C LYS A 67 4.29 -12.29 -3.73
N LYS A 68 4.09 -11.10 -3.17
CA LYS A 68 5.06 -10.38 -2.33
C LYS A 68 4.68 -10.40 -0.84
N ASP A 69 3.64 -11.14 -0.47
CA ASP A 69 3.08 -11.20 0.89
C ASP A 69 2.72 -9.82 1.45
N ILE A 70 2.17 -8.95 0.60
CA ILE A 70 1.73 -7.60 0.98
C ILE A 70 0.26 -7.64 1.37
N LYS A 71 -0.06 -7.12 2.55
CA LYS A 71 -1.45 -7.00 3.00
C LYS A 71 -2.14 -5.82 2.31
N ILE A 72 -3.24 -6.08 1.62
CA ILE A 72 -4.04 -5.05 0.93
C ILE A 72 -5.35 -4.81 1.66
N TRP A 73 -5.63 -3.54 1.94
CA TRP A 73 -6.96 -3.04 2.26
C TRP A 73 -7.46 -2.15 1.13
N GLN A 74 -8.78 -2.07 0.96
CA GLN A 74 -9.41 -1.21 -0.03
C GLN A 74 -10.39 -0.27 0.68
N VAL A 75 -10.29 1.02 0.39
CA VAL A 75 -11.26 2.02 0.82
C VAL A 75 -11.95 2.53 -0.43
N LYS A 76 -13.29 2.57 -0.39
CA LYS A 76 -14.09 3.16 -1.46
C LYS A 76 -14.63 4.48 -0.96
N LYS A 77 -14.62 5.50 -1.81
CA LYS A 77 -15.37 6.71 -1.55
C LYS A 77 -16.86 6.39 -1.68
N ASP A 78 -17.63 6.57 -0.61
CA ASP A 78 -19.10 6.56 -0.72
C ASP A 78 -19.48 7.69 -1.70
N SER A 79 -20.15 7.29 -2.78
CA SER A 79 -20.57 8.16 -3.88
C SER A 79 -22.03 8.51 -3.73
#